data_AF-A0A8J6BC33-F1
#
_entry.id   AF-A0A8J6BC33-F1
#
_cell.length_a   1.000
_cell.length_b   1.000
_cell.length_c   1.000
_cell.angle_alpha   90.00
_cell.angle_beta   90.00
_cell.angle_gamma   90.00
#
_symmetry.space_group_name_H-M   'P 1'
#
loop_
_entity.id
_entity.type
_entity.pdbx_description
1 polymer ?
#
loop_
_entity_poly.entity_id
_entity_poly.type
_entity_poly.pdbx_seq_one_letter_code
_entity_poly.pdbx_strand_id
1 'polypeptide(L)'
;MFFLFDNLLVYCKRKSRVTGKKSTKRTKSFNGSLYIFRGRINTEVMEVENVEDGTADFHSNGYTVTNGWKIHNTAKNKWFVCMAKTPEDKQTWMEAVLKEREQRESESCR
;
A
#
# COMPACT_ATOMS: atom_id res chain seq x y z
N MET A 1 2.19 5.33 1.93
CA MET A 1 1.19 5.69 0.92
C MET A 1 1.22 4.62 -0.13
N PHE A 2 0.07 4.06 -0.47
CA PHE A 2 -0.07 3.02 -1.48
C PHE A 2 -0.87 3.59 -2.65
N PHE A 3 -0.52 3.16 -3.85
CA PHE A 3 -1.17 3.52 -5.11
C PHE A 3 -1.38 2.23 -5.89
N LEU A 4 -2.64 1.81 -6.03
CA LEU A 4 -3.02 0.64 -6.82
C LEU A 4 -3.32 1.10 -8.25
N PHE A 5 -2.65 0.46 -9.20
CA PHE A 5 -2.87 0.58 -10.63
C PHE A 5 -3.14 -0.82 -11.18
N ASP A 6 -3.63 -0.88 -12.41
CA ASP A 6 -3.80 -2.13 -13.14
C ASP A 6 -2.44 -2.82 -13.29
N ASN A 7 -2.35 -4.08 -12.85
CA ASN A 7 -1.13 -4.89 -12.82
C ASN A 7 -0.01 -4.40 -11.88
N LEU A 8 -0.23 -3.35 -11.08
CA LEU A 8 0.86 -2.74 -10.30
C LEU A 8 0.41 -2.02 -9.03
N LEU A 9 0.92 -2.47 -7.89
CA LEU A 9 0.86 -1.73 -6.62
C LEU A 9 2.18 -0.99 -6.38
N VAL A 10 2.12 0.34 -6.25
CA VAL A 10 3.27 1.19 -5.90
C VAL A 10 3.14 1.71 -4.47
N TYR A 11 4.24 1.68 -3.71
CA TYR A 11 4.25 2.23 -2.36
C TYR A 11 5.38 3.23 -2.13
N CYS A 12 5.01 4.33 -1.49
CA CYS A 12 5.87 5.47 -1.25
C CYS A 12 5.86 5.87 0.23
N LYS A 13 7.03 6.31 0.71
CA LYS A 13 7.16 6.96 2.02
C LYS A 13 6.87 8.44 1.85
N ARG A 14 5.89 8.97 2.58
CA ARG A 14 5.63 10.42 2.59
C ARG A 14 6.81 11.13 3.26
N LYS A 15 7.39 12.13 2.61
CA LYS A 15 8.47 12.94 3.18
C LYS A 15 7.87 13.84 4.26
N SER A 16 8.30 13.67 5.51
CA SER A 16 7.92 14.58 6.58
C SER A 16 8.49 15.96 6.29
N ARG A 17 7.65 17.00 6.31
CA ARG A 17 8.09 18.39 6.37
C ARG A 17 8.58 18.67 7.79
N VAL A 18 9.73 18.11 8.18
CA VAL A 18 10.41 18.59 9.38
C VAL A 18 10.90 20.00 9.04
N THR A 19 10.21 20.98 9.60
CA THR A 19 10.59 22.38 9.69
C THR A 19 11.99 22.45 10.29
N GLY A 20 13.04 22.63 9.49
CA GLY A 20 14.38 22.78 10.05
C GLY A 20 15.60 22.63 9.14
N LYS A 21 15.47 22.44 7.82
CA LYS A 21 16.66 22.49 6.94
C LYS A 21 16.43 23.39 5.74
N LYS A 22 17.11 24.54 5.76
CA LYS A 22 17.21 25.54 4.69
C LYS A 22 17.33 24.85 3.32
N SER A 23 16.36 25.12 2.45
CA SER A 23 16.39 24.75 1.05
C SER A 23 17.53 25.49 0.37
N THR A 24 18.56 24.75 -0.07
CA THR A 24 19.49 25.27 -1.08
C THR A 24 19.16 24.62 -2.42
N LYS A 25 18.86 25.51 -3.37
CA LYS A 25 18.74 25.33 -4.83
C LYS A 25 17.47 24.66 -5.37
N ARG A 26 16.64 25.56 -5.93
CA ARG A 26 15.92 25.49 -7.21
C ARG A 26 15.17 24.18 -7.50
N THR A 27 13.84 24.23 -7.47
CA THR A 27 12.96 24.12 -8.65
C THR A 27 11.58 24.65 -8.25
N LYS A 28 10.94 25.46 -9.11
CA LYS A 28 9.56 25.92 -8.94
C LYS A 28 8.58 24.73 -9.02
N SER A 29 7.42 24.83 -8.36
CA SER A 29 6.33 23.81 -8.24
C SER A 29 6.67 22.70 -7.22
N PHE A 30 5.88 22.32 -6.23
CA PHE A 30 4.42 22.29 -6.04
C PHE A 30 4.16 22.34 -4.52
N ASN A 31 3.09 22.98 -4.06
CA ASN A 31 2.70 23.04 -2.63
C ASN A 31 2.13 21.69 -2.12
N GLY A 32 2.63 20.57 -2.65
CA GLY A 32 2.11 19.21 -2.43
C GLY A 32 2.97 18.38 -1.48
N SER A 33 2.37 17.34 -0.92
CA SER A 33 3.09 16.32 -0.16
C SER A 33 4.12 15.63 -1.06
N LEU A 34 5.42 15.74 -0.75
CA LEU A 34 6.48 15.03 -1.46
C LEU A 34 6.47 13.54 -1.04
N TYR A 35 6.41 12.63 -2.01
CA TYR A 35 6.49 11.19 -1.79
C TYR A 35 7.84 10.65 -2.28
N ILE A 36 8.47 9.79 -1.48
CA ILE A 36 9.70 9.10 -1.83
C ILE A 36 9.34 7.67 -2.23
N PHE A 37 9.63 7.31 -3.47
CA PHE A 37 9.42 5.96 -3.99
C PHE A 37 10.17 4.93 -3.15
N ARG A 38 9.48 3.85 -2.75
CA ARG A 38 10.07 2.80 -1.91
C ARG A 38 10.02 1.42 -2.55
N GLY A 39 9.02 1.16 -3.37
CA GLY A 39 8.95 -0.04 -4.18
C GLY A 39 7.66 -0.15 -4.98
N ARG A 40 7.59 -1.23 -5.75
CA ARG A 40 6.44 -1.62 -6.55
C ARG A 40 6.30 -3.15 -6.52
N ILE A 41 5.07 -3.65 -6.66
CA ILE A 41 4.70 -5.06 -6.61
C ILE A 41 3.75 -5.30 -7.79
N ASN A 42 4.01 -6.31 -8.61
CA ASN A 42 3.07 -6.74 -9.64
C ASN A 42 1.88 -7.43 -8.94
N THR A 43 0.65 -7.03 -9.26
CA THR A 43 -0.56 -7.57 -8.62
C THR A 43 -0.77 -9.05 -8.91
N GLU A 44 -0.16 -9.60 -9.98
CA GLU A 44 -0.18 -11.03 -10.30
C GLU A 44 0.51 -11.90 -9.24
N VAL A 45 1.57 -11.36 -8.62
CA VAL A 45 2.36 -12.03 -7.57
C VAL A 45 2.07 -11.42 -6.19
N MET A 46 0.96 -10.68 -6.09
CA MET A 46 0.50 -10.02 -4.89
C MET A 46 -0.69 -10.79 -4.32
N GLU A 47 -0.50 -11.35 -3.15
CA GLU A 47 -1.57 -11.96 -2.37
C GLU A 47 -2.01 -10.99 -1.25
N VAL A 48 -3.31 -10.96 -0.97
CA VAL A 48 -3.88 -10.10 0.06
C VAL A 48 -4.68 -10.97 1.01
N GLU A 49 -4.37 -10.85 2.30
CA GLU A 49 -5.03 -11.59 3.37
C GLU A 49 -5.70 -10.63 4.34
N ASN A 50 -6.95 -10.92 4.68
CA ASN A 50 -7.66 -10.18 5.72
C ASN A 50 -7.04 -10.47 7.09
N VAL A 51 -6.86 -9.44 7.91
CA VAL A 51 -6.45 -9.59 9.32
C VAL A 51 -7.62 -9.19 10.21
N GLU A 52 -7.94 -10.05 11.18
CA GLU A 52 -8.98 -9.78 12.17
C GLU A 52 -8.51 -8.73 13.19
N ASP A 53 -9.45 -7.93 13.66
CA ASP A 53 -9.19 -6.89 14.65
C ASP A 53 -8.75 -7.53 15.97
N GLY A 54 -7.69 -7.00 16.56
CA GLY A 54 -7.09 -7.58 17.76
C GLY A 54 -5.94 -8.56 17.47
N THR A 55 -5.69 -8.90 16.20
CA THR A 55 -4.53 -9.74 15.83
C THR A 55 -3.23 -9.00 16.12
N ALA A 56 -2.33 -9.63 16.87
CA ALA A 56 -0.96 -9.19 17.06
C ALA A 56 -0.04 -10.36 16.74
N ASP A 57 0.70 -10.27 15.64
CA ASP A 57 1.56 -11.34 15.15
C ASP A 57 3.00 -10.86 14.91
N PHE A 58 3.84 -11.78 14.44
CA PHE A 58 5.23 -11.50 14.13
C PHE A 58 5.40 -10.41 13.05
N HIS A 59 4.51 -10.37 12.05
CA HIS A 59 4.57 -9.39 10.96
C HIS A 59 4.07 -8.01 11.39
N SER A 60 3.19 -7.95 12.39
CA SER A 60 2.77 -6.72 13.04
C SER A 60 3.72 -6.28 14.15
N ASN A 61 4.83 -6.99 14.38
CA ASN A 61 5.82 -6.68 15.42
C ASN A 61 5.18 -6.53 16.82
N GLY A 62 4.15 -7.33 17.09
CA GLY A 62 3.39 -7.27 18.34
C GLY A 62 2.44 -6.08 18.49
N TYR A 63 2.31 -5.22 17.46
CA TYR A 63 1.28 -4.19 17.45
C TYR A 63 -0.09 -4.81 17.16
N THR A 64 -1.09 -4.42 17.93
CA THR A 64 -2.49 -4.77 17.68
C THR A 64 -2.93 -4.16 16.35
N VAL A 65 -3.27 -5.03 15.41
CA VAL A 65 -3.81 -4.64 14.12
C VAL A 65 -5.32 -4.46 14.27
N THR A 66 -5.81 -3.29 13.86
CA THR A 66 -7.24 -3.01 13.72
C THR A 66 -7.50 -2.47 12.33
N ASN A 67 -8.62 -2.86 11.72
CA ASN A 67 -8.97 -2.54 10.34
C ASN A 67 -7.80 -2.81 9.37
N GLY A 68 -7.09 -3.92 9.60
CA GLY A 68 -5.89 -4.25 8.84
C GLY A 68 -6.05 -5.39 7.86
N TRP A 69 -5.09 -5.46 6.94
CA TRP A 69 -4.89 -6.55 5.99
C TRP A 69 -3.40 -6.71 5.74
N LYS A 70 -3.01 -7.87 5.23
CA LYS A 70 -1.64 -8.16 4.81
C LYS A 70 -1.55 -8.20 3.31
N ILE A 71 -0.42 -7.75 2.80
CA ILE A 71 -0.02 -7.89 1.41
C ILE A 71 1.24 -8.75 1.39
N HIS A 72 1.15 -9.91 0.75
CA HIS A 72 2.27 -10.80 0.51
C HIS A 72 2.74 -10.65 -0.93
N ASN A 73 4.02 -10.37 -1.08
CA ASN A 73 4.71 -10.43 -2.37
C ASN A 73 5.36 -11.81 -2.47
N THR A 74 4.73 -12.72 -3.19
CA THR A 74 5.20 -14.11 -3.36
C THR A 74 6.54 -14.16 -4.10
N ALA A 75 6.75 -13.27 -5.07
CA ALA A 75 8.00 -13.19 -5.83
C ALA A 75 9.23 -12.79 -4.99
N LYS A 76 9.04 -12.05 -3.90
CA LYS A 76 10.13 -11.64 -2.98
C LYS A 76 10.04 -12.26 -1.60
N ASN A 77 9.01 -13.09 -1.38
CA ASN A 77 8.60 -13.58 -0.07
C ASN A 77 8.61 -12.48 1.02
N LYS A 78 7.94 -11.35 0.74
CA LYS A 78 7.87 -10.21 1.66
C LYS A 78 6.44 -9.91 2.05
N TRP A 79 6.24 -9.74 3.35
CA TRP A 79 4.96 -9.41 3.94
C TRP A 79 4.90 -7.93 4.33
N PHE A 80 3.75 -7.31 4.11
CA PHE A 80 3.44 -5.95 4.53
C PHE A 80 2.12 -5.95 5.28
N VAL A 81 2.12 -5.42 6.50
CA VAL A 81 0.88 -5.17 7.25
C VAL A 81 0.40 -3.76 6.92
N CYS A 82 -0.85 -3.67 6.45
CA CYS A 82 -1.54 -2.41 6.19
C CYS A 82 -2.65 -2.24 7.22
N MET A 83 -2.87 -1.01 7.66
CA MET A 83 -3.95 -0.64 8.59
C MET A 83 -4.66 0.57 8.02
N ALA A 84 -5.98 0.47 7.89
CA ALA A 84 -6.83 1.60 7.59
C ALA A 84 -7.24 2.32 8.88
N LYS A 85 -7.69 3.57 8.74
CA LYS A 85 -8.23 4.33 9.87
C LYS A 85 -9.64 3.88 10.24
N THR A 86 -10.42 3.52 9.22
CA THR A 86 -11.80 3.09 9.38
C THR A 86 -12.02 1.73 8.70
N PRO A 87 -13.02 0.95 9.11
CA PRO A 87 -13.34 -0.31 8.45
C PRO A 87 -13.80 -0.11 7.00
N GLU A 88 -14.45 1.01 6.68
CA GLU A 88 -14.89 1.33 5.32
C GLU A 88 -13.70 1.56 4.38
N ASP A 89 -12.65 2.23 4.87
CA ASP A 89 -11.39 2.39 4.13
C ASP A 89 -10.73 1.03 3.86
N LYS A 90 -10.72 0.12 4.84
CA LYS A 90 -10.25 -1.26 4.66
C LYS A 90 -11.05 -1.97 3.57
N GLN A 91 -12.38 -1.90 3.66
CA GLN A 91 -13.27 -2.57 2.71
C GLN A 91 -13.08 -2.03 1.29
N THR A 92 -12.99 -0.71 1.14
CA THR A 92 -12.67 -0.04 -0.14
C THR A 92 -11.35 -0.56 -0.73
N TRP A 93 -10.31 -0.74 0.09
CA TRP A 93 -9.03 -1.30 -0.38
C TRP A 93 -9.15 -2.76 -0.80
N MET A 94 -9.85 -3.59 -0.02
CA MET A 94 -10.06 -5.01 -0.34
C MET A 94 -10.87 -5.17 -1.64
N GLU A 95 -11.94 -4.40 -1.79
CA GLU A 95 -12.76 -4.36 -3.00
C GLU A 95 -11.98 -3.87 -4.21
N ALA A 96 -11.16 -2.82 -4.07
CA ALA A 96 -10.32 -2.31 -5.15
C ALA A 96 -9.31 -3.34 -5.65
N VAL A 97 -8.70 -4.12 -4.75
CA VAL A 97 -7.78 -5.21 -5.12
C VAL A 97 -8.52 -6.35 -5.81
N LEU A 98 -9.69 -6.75 -5.31
CA LEU A 98 -10.50 -7.80 -5.94
C LEU A 98 -10.95 -7.38 -7.35
N LYS A 99 -11.41 -6.14 -7.49
CA LYS A 99 -11.83 -5.59 -8.77
C LYS A 99 -10.69 -5.52 -9.78
N GLU A 100 -9.49 -5.12 -9.35
CA GLU A 100 -8.30 -5.11 -10.21
C GLU A 100 -7.97 -6.53 -10.72
N ARG A 101 -8.08 -7.55 -9.87
CA ARG A 101 -7.87 -8.94 -10.28
C ARG A 101 -8.91 -9.43 -11.28
N GLU A 102 -10.19 -9.14 -11.03
CA GLU A 102 -11.29 -9.53 -11.91
C GLU A 102 -11.17 -8.85 -13.29
N GLN A 103 -10.85 -7.55 -13.30
CA GLN A 103 -10.63 -6.80 -14.54
C GLN A 103 -9.45 -7.36 -15.34
N ARG A 104 -8.33 -7.67 -14.68
CA ARG A 104 -7.16 -8.29 -15.31
C ARG A 104 -7.48 -9.65 -15.93
N GLU A 105 -8.19 -10.52 -15.21
CA GLU A 105 -8.62 -11.83 -15.72
C GLU A 105 -9.56 -11.68 -16.92
N SER A 106 -10.45 -10.68 -16.89
CA SER A 106 -11.35 -10.36 -18.00
C SER A 106 -10.62 -9.86 -19.24
N GLU A 107 -9.59 -9.04 -19.07
CA GLU A 107 -8.76 -8.51 -20.16
C GLU A 107 -7.84 -9.56 -20.77
N SER A 108 -7.36 -10.53 -19.97
CA SER A 108 -6.55 -11.66 -20.47
C SER A 108 -7.34 -12.63 -21.36
N CYS A 109 -8.67 -12.58 -21.34
CA CYS A 109 -9.55 -13.45 -22.12
C CYS A 109 -10.01 -12.81 -23.44
N ARG A 110 -9.56 -11.59 -23.76
CA ARG A 110 -9.78 -10.91 -25.05
C ARG A 110 -8.54 -11.00 -25.94
#